data_AF-A0A8T3Y8A9-F1
#
_entry.id   AF-A0A8T3Y8A9-F1
#
_cell.length_a   1.000
_cell.length_b   1.000
_cell.length_c   1.000
_cell.angle_alpha   90.00
_cell.angle_beta   90.00
_cell.angle_gamma   90.00
#
_symmetry.space_group_name_H-M   'P 1'
#
loop_
_entity.id
_entity.type
_entity.pdbx_description
1 polymer ?
#
loop_
_entity_poly.entity_id
_entity_poly.type
_entity_poly.pdbx_seq_one_letter_code
_entity_poly.pdbx_strand_id
1 'polypeptide(L)'
;MKRLLLLLILLSSLAVAQIDQSVLDKQADVCGNGVRERFELCDDPKGRDAGLCTEAGKILRIVMVCNPQTCGCIPYKNKDCGNNVLEGSEFCDPPAGDKCADLGQLIGTSLECNPKTCMCTPAKDVAVGPGVSSETTQENKTEEKCGNRELDAGEKCDPPGRTCYYEDKGERKQGLCSDTCACDKLPEAEQSTPPPTAPAAPPSEPVTSPPAETPPPAPAQQTQRSPLRIVLGLIILAAVGFLVYTFTKKQQRHSDNPLDEMEQTEKDEREF
;
A
#
# COMPACT_ATOMS: atom_id res chain seq x y z
N MET A 1 40.25 -2.38 -35.25
CA MET A 1 39.92 -1.86 -33.90
C MET A 1 38.43 -1.69 -33.62
N LYS A 2 37.63 -1.08 -34.51
CA LYS A 2 36.17 -0.89 -34.32
C LYS A 2 35.36 -2.17 -34.04
N ARG A 3 35.71 -3.31 -34.68
CA ARG A 3 35.06 -4.62 -34.45
C ARG A 3 35.41 -5.25 -33.09
N LEU A 4 36.60 -4.93 -32.55
CA LEU A 4 37.03 -5.42 -31.23
C LEU A 4 36.30 -4.67 -30.10
N LEU A 5 36.05 -3.37 -30.28
CA LEU A 5 35.29 -2.54 -29.34
C LEU A 5 33.82 -2.98 -29.24
N LEU A 6 33.21 -3.31 -30.38
CA LEU A 6 31.81 -3.79 -30.44
C LEU A 6 31.65 -5.16 -29.76
N LEU A 7 32.64 -6.05 -29.92
CA LEU A 7 32.69 -7.33 -29.20
C LEU A 7 32.85 -7.12 -27.69
N LEU A 8 33.71 -6.21 -27.26
CA LEU A 8 33.88 -5.88 -25.83
C LEU A 8 32.61 -5.32 -25.19
N ILE A 9 31.84 -4.50 -25.91
CA ILE A 9 30.56 -3.96 -25.41
C ILE A 9 29.51 -5.08 -25.32
N LEU A 10 29.43 -5.96 -26.32
CA LEU A 10 28.50 -7.11 -26.31
C LEU A 10 28.83 -8.16 -25.25
N LEU A 11 30.11 -8.37 -24.91
CA LEU A 11 30.48 -9.28 -23.82
C LEU A 11 30.24 -8.66 -22.43
N SER A 12 30.27 -7.34 -22.30
CA SER A 12 30.06 -6.67 -21.01
C SER A 12 28.60 -6.74 -20.51
N SER A 13 27.62 -6.86 -21.40
CA SER A 13 26.20 -6.98 -21.05
C SER A 13 25.79 -8.36 -20.51
N LEU A 14 26.56 -9.43 -20.78
CA LEU A 14 26.27 -10.74 -20.19
C LEU A 14 26.71 -10.86 -18.72
N ALA A 15 27.64 -10.02 -18.26
CA ALA A 15 28.13 -10.06 -16.88
C ALA A 15 27.19 -9.40 -15.86
N VAL A 16 26.20 -8.62 -16.30
CA VAL A 16 25.26 -7.91 -15.41
C VAL A 16 23.97 -8.70 -15.16
N ALA A 17 23.75 -9.82 -15.86
CA ALA A 17 22.53 -10.62 -15.76
C ALA A 17 22.53 -11.63 -14.59
N GLN A 18 23.60 -11.71 -13.80
CA GLN A 18 23.68 -12.60 -12.63
C GLN A 18 23.53 -11.84 -11.31
N ILE A 19 22.54 -10.94 -11.24
CA ILE A 19 22.03 -10.54 -9.93
C ILE A 19 21.30 -11.77 -9.40
N ASP A 20 21.93 -12.42 -8.42
CA ASP A 20 21.44 -13.62 -7.76
C ASP A 20 20.02 -13.37 -7.25
N GLN A 21 19.01 -13.97 -7.90
CA GLN A 21 17.60 -13.83 -7.48
C GLN A 21 17.39 -14.32 -6.04
N SER A 22 18.34 -15.05 -5.46
CA SER A 22 18.31 -15.43 -4.04
C SER A 22 18.44 -14.25 -3.06
N VAL A 23 18.87 -13.06 -3.50
CA VAL A 23 18.81 -11.83 -2.69
C VAL A 23 17.42 -11.18 -2.74
N LEU A 24 16.66 -11.44 -3.81
CA LEU A 24 15.28 -10.99 -3.96
C LEU A 24 14.29 -11.95 -3.28
N ASP A 25 14.56 -13.26 -3.29
CA ASP A 25 13.66 -14.30 -2.76
C ASP A 25 13.83 -14.62 -1.26
N LYS A 26 14.89 -14.15 -0.59
CA LYS A 26 15.16 -14.49 0.84
C LYS A 26 14.52 -13.58 1.88
N GLN A 27 13.75 -12.59 1.45
CA GLN A 27 12.85 -11.83 2.31
C GLN A 27 11.54 -11.71 1.53
N ALA A 28 10.87 -12.85 1.34
CA ALA A 28 9.43 -12.79 1.33
C ALA A 28 9.08 -12.15 2.68
N ASP A 29 8.66 -10.89 2.69
CA ASP A 29 8.18 -10.20 3.89
C ASP A 29 7.00 -11.04 4.40
N VAL A 30 7.27 -11.89 5.40
CA VAL A 30 6.28 -12.85 5.90
C VAL A 30 5.53 -12.15 7.01
N CYS A 31 4.46 -11.49 6.59
CA CYS A 31 3.61 -10.79 7.52
C CYS A 31 3.06 -11.72 8.61
N GLY A 32 3.08 -11.27 9.86
CA GLY A 32 2.59 -11.98 11.03
C GLY A 32 3.64 -12.83 11.72
N ASN A 33 4.93 -12.65 11.44
CA ASN A 33 6.01 -13.41 12.07
C ASN A 33 6.53 -12.76 13.38
N GLY A 34 6.10 -11.52 13.67
CA GLY A 34 6.48 -10.76 14.86
C GLY A 34 7.81 -10.00 14.74
N VAL A 35 8.40 -9.94 13.55
CA VAL A 35 9.61 -9.23 13.18
C VAL A 35 9.32 -8.32 11.99
N ARG A 36 9.18 -7.01 12.26
CA ARG A 36 8.95 -6.02 11.21
C ARG A 36 10.11 -5.96 10.19
N GLU A 37 9.82 -6.37 8.96
CA GLU A 37 10.76 -6.35 7.84
C GLU A 37 10.70 -5.07 7.00
N ARG A 38 11.56 -4.97 5.98
CA ARG A 38 11.94 -3.71 5.31
C ARG A 38 10.76 -2.84 4.86
N PHE A 39 9.67 -3.47 4.40
CA PHE A 39 8.49 -2.78 3.89
C PHE A 39 7.26 -2.93 4.77
N GLU A 40 7.39 -3.64 5.89
CA GLU A 40 6.30 -3.80 6.84
C GLU A 40 6.18 -2.54 7.70
N LEU A 41 5.01 -1.95 7.71
CA LEU A 41 4.70 -0.83 8.60
C LEU A 41 4.32 -1.33 9.99
N CYS A 42 3.86 -2.56 10.09
CA CYS A 42 3.48 -3.22 11.32
C CYS A 42 3.67 -4.72 11.16
N ASP A 43 3.89 -5.43 12.26
CA ASP A 43 3.96 -6.88 12.25
C ASP A 43 3.48 -7.42 13.61
N ASP A 44 2.16 -7.45 13.79
CA ASP A 44 1.54 -8.12 14.93
C ASP A 44 0.54 -9.17 14.44
N PRO A 45 0.76 -10.47 14.73
CA PRO A 45 -0.19 -11.53 14.40
C PRO A 45 -1.55 -11.36 15.08
N LYS A 46 -1.67 -10.49 16.09
CA LYS A 46 -2.92 -10.22 16.82
C LYS A 46 -3.59 -8.90 16.45
N GLY A 47 -3.04 -8.11 15.52
CA GLY A 47 -3.63 -6.83 15.08
C GLY A 47 -3.75 -5.77 16.18
N ARG A 48 -3.02 -5.89 17.29
CA ARG A 48 -2.97 -4.98 18.44
C ARG A 48 -1.61 -4.28 18.42
N ASP A 49 -1.63 -3.08 17.85
CA ASP A 49 -0.50 -2.26 17.45
C ASP A 49 0.84 -2.47 18.20
N ALA A 50 1.84 -2.93 17.44
CA ALA A 50 3.28 -2.89 17.73
C ALA A 50 4.08 -2.31 16.53
N GLY A 51 3.43 -1.49 15.70
CA GLY A 51 3.97 -0.96 14.43
C GLY A 51 4.01 0.57 14.33
N LEU A 52 4.36 1.08 13.14
CA LEU A 52 4.36 2.50 12.76
C LEU A 52 2.96 3.03 12.41
N CYS A 53 1.91 2.23 12.57
CA CYS A 53 0.56 2.61 12.15
C CYS A 53 -0.03 3.72 13.00
N THR A 54 0.21 3.72 14.30
CA THR A 54 -0.15 4.84 15.18
C THR A 54 0.56 6.13 14.76
N GLU A 55 1.85 6.09 14.42
CA GLU A 55 2.63 7.25 13.98
C GLU A 55 2.18 7.76 12.61
N ALA A 56 1.97 6.85 11.65
CA ALA A 56 1.43 7.18 10.35
C ALA A 56 0.02 7.79 10.47
N GLY A 57 -0.79 7.26 11.38
CA GLY A 57 -2.10 7.81 11.71
C GLY A 57 -2.05 9.21 12.31
N LYS A 58 -1.07 9.51 13.17
CA LYS A 58 -0.85 10.88 13.68
C LYS A 58 -0.48 11.87 12.57
N ILE A 59 0.34 11.45 11.61
CA ILE A 59 0.71 12.28 10.44
C ILE A 59 -0.52 12.54 9.57
N LEU A 60 -1.29 11.50 9.28
CA LEU A 60 -2.46 11.55 8.41
C LEU A 60 -3.73 12.04 9.12
N ARG A 61 -3.68 12.20 10.45
CA ARG A 61 -4.82 12.51 11.32
C ARG A 61 -6.00 11.55 11.14
N ILE A 62 -5.70 10.26 10.96
CA ILE A 62 -6.67 9.17 10.89
C ILE A 62 -6.16 8.03 11.75
N VAL A 63 -7.06 7.33 12.46
CA VAL A 63 -6.67 6.10 13.16
C VAL A 63 -6.36 5.05 12.11
N MET A 64 -5.14 4.52 12.14
CA MET A 64 -4.69 3.44 11.27
C MET A 64 -4.38 2.22 12.12
N VAL A 65 -4.71 1.04 11.60
CA VAL A 65 -4.38 -0.24 12.22
C VAL A 65 -3.56 -1.09 11.29
N CYS A 66 -2.86 -2.05 11.90
CA CYS A 66 -2.14 -3.05 11.15
C CYS A 66 -3.10 -3.98 10.39
N ASN A 67 -2.87 -4.14 9.09
CA ASN A 67 -3.46 -5.22 8.32
C ASN A 67 -2.57 -6.48 8.46
N PRO A 68 -3.00 -7.52 9.19
CA PRO A 68 -2.18 -8.70 9.45
C PRO A 68 -1.97 -9.59 8.21
N GLN A 69 -2.53 -9.23 7.05
CA GLN A 69 -2.34 -9.95 5.78
C GLN A 69 -1.28 -9.30 4.90
N THR A 70 -1.07 -7.98 5.04
CA THR A 70 -0.16 -7.22 4.17
C THR A 70 0.92 -6.49 4.96
N CYS A 71 0.86 -6.54 6.31
CA CYS A 71 1.74 -5.82 7.23
C CYS A 71 1.86 -4.32 6.91
N GLY A 72 0.80 -3.81 6.29
CA GLY A 72 0.61 -2.41 5.96
C GLY A 72 -0.40 -1.78 6.90
N CYS A 73 -0.35 -0.46 7.02
CA CYS A 73 -1.34 0.26 7.78
C CYS A 73 -2.56 0.55 6.91
N ILE A 74 -3.73 0.20 7.41
CA ILE A 74 -5.00 0.55 6.80
C ILE A 74 -5.77 1.48 7.75
N PRO A 75 -6.60 2.41 7.25
CA PRO A 75 -7.51 3.15 8.10
C PRO A 75 -8.35 2.18 8.94
N TYR A 76 -8.47 2.43 10.24
CA TYR A 76 -9.26 1.59 11.13
C TYR A 76 -10.69 1.55 10.63
N LYS A 77 -11.12 0.34 10.27
CA LYS A 77 -12.42 0.08 9.68
C LYS A 77 -13.45 0.06 10.80
N ASN A 78 -13.83 1.24 11.26
CA ASN A 78 -15.15 1.63 11.75
C ASN A 78 -15.07 3.14 12.03
N LYS A 79 -15.76 3.94 11.22
CA LYS A 79 -16.15 5.28 11.66
C LYS A 79 -17.04 5.08 12.89
N ASP A 80 -16.68 5.64 14.02
CA ASP A 80 -17.48 5.56 15.25
C ASP A 80 -18.00 6.95 15.57
N CYS A 81 -18.92 7.37 14.71
CA CYS A 81 -19.39 8.73 14.67
C CYS A 81 -20.06 9.16 16.00
N GLY A 82 -19.66 10.32 16.52
CA GLY A 82 -20.17 10.86 17.78
C GLY A 82 -19.33 10.48 19.00
N ASN A 83 -18.14 9.91 18.81
CA ASN A 83 -17.21 9.62 19.91
C ASN A 83 -16.29 10.82 20.24
N ASN A 84 -16.41 11.93 19.51
CA ASN A 84 -15.61 13.14 19.62
C ASN A 84 -14.13 12.89 19.27
N VAL A 85 -13.86 12.09 18.26
CA VAL A 85 -12.53 11.83 17.72
C VAL A 85 -12.64 11.74 16.21
N LEU A 86 -11.99 12.65 15.48
CA LEU A 86 -11.97 12.56 14.02
C LEU A 86 -11.09 11.38 13.57
N GLU A 87 -11.71 10.29 13.12
CA GLU A 87 -11.00 9.05 12.79
C GLU A 87 -11.47 8.35 11.50
N GLY A 88 -10.65 7.43 10.99
CA GLY A 88 -10.98 6.63 9.82
C GLY A 88 -11.34 7.46 8.58
N SER A 89 -12.59 7.38 8.13
CA SER A 89 -13.13 8.10 6.97
C SER A 89 -14.00 9.30 7.34
N GLU A 90 -14.02 9.72 8.59
CA GLU A 90 -14.83 10.85 9.07
C GLU A 90 -14.29 12.18 8.54
N PHE A 91 -15.21 13.02 8.05
CA PHE A 91 -14.91 14.40 7.69
C PHE A 91 -15.23 15.36 8.82
N CYS A 92 -16.02 14.93 9.79
CA CYS A 92 -16.39 15.73 10.93
C CYS A 92 -16.83 14.81 12.07
N ASP A 93 -16.52 15.17 13.31
CA ASP A 93 -17.06 14.54 14.50
C ASP A 93 -17.11 15.57 15.66
N PRO A 94 -18.14 16.44 15.68
CA PRO A 94 -18.19 17.55 16.62
C PRO A 94 -18.22 17.08 18.08
N PRO A 95 -17.44 17.70 18.98
CA PRO A 95 -16.68 18.93 18.81
C PRO A 95 -15.23 18.74 18.38
N ALA A 96 -14.77 17.51 18.11
CA ALA A 96 -13.37 17.20 17.84
C ALA A 96 -12.85 17.82 16.54
N GLY A 97 -13.73 18.00 15.56
CA GLY A 97 -13.43 18.74 14.35
C GLY A 97 -14.56 18.68 13.34
N ASP A 98 -14.57 19.67 12.46
CA ASP A 98 -15.45 19.71 11.29
C ASP A 98 -14.64 20.19 10.08
N LYS A 99 -14.46 19.31 9.10
CA LYS A 99 -13.79 19.61 7.81
C LYS A 99 -14.77 19.88 6.69
N CYS A 100 -16.07 19.86 6.96
CA CYS A 100 -17.10 20.10 5.95
C CYS A 100 -17.10 21.54 5.46
N ALA A 101 -16.82 22.51 6.33
CA ALA A 101 -16.66 23.90 5.90
C ALA A 101 -15.48 24.08 4.92
N ASP A 102 -14.33 23.48 5.23
CA ASP A 102 -13.12 23.52 4.39
C ASP A 102 -13.37 22.84 3.03
N LEU A 103 -13.98 21.64 3.06
CA LEU A 103 -14.34 20.89 1.85
C LEU A 103 -15.38 21.65 1.01
N GLY A 104 -16.36 22.27 1.66
CA GLY A 104 -17.38 23.08 1.02
C GLY A 104 -16.79 24.28 0.27
N GLN A 105 -15.87 25.02 0.89
CA GLN A 105 -15.15 26.10 0.22
C GLN A 105 -14.36 25.61 -0.99
N LEU A 106 -13.71 24.45 -0.88
CA LEU A 106 -12.95 23.85 -1.97
C LEU A 106 -13.83 23.52 -3.19
N ILE A 107 -15.06 23.03 -2.96
CA ILE A 107 -15.97 22.63 -4.04
C ILE A 107 -17.04 23.69 -4.36
N GLY A 108 -16.94 24.88 -3.78
CA GLY A 108 -17.87 25.99 -4.03
C GLY A 108 -19.31 25.75 -3.53
N THR A 109 -19.49 24.94 -2.48
CA THR A 109 -20.80 24.69 -1.87
C THR A 109 -20.75 24.81 -0.35
N SER A 110 -21.89 25.01 0.30
CA SER A 110 -21.93 24.96 1.77
C SER A 110 -22.23 23.52 2.20
N LEU A 111 -21.30 22.93 2.94
CA LEU A 111 -21.47 21.62 3.56
C LEU A 111 -21.49 21.76 5.07
N GLU A 112 -22.38 21.01 5.70
CA GLU A 112 -22.51 20.86 7.15
C GLU A 112 -22.20 19.42 7.54
N CYS A 113 -21.63 19.25 8.73
CA CYS A 113 -21.44 17.93 9.30
C CYS A 113 -22.77 17.23 9.60
N ASN A 114 -22.91 15.98 9.16
CA ASN A 114 -23.97 15.10 9.63
C ASN A 114 -23.48 14.32 10.86
N PRO A 115 -23.97 14.63 12.07
CA PRO A 115 -23.47 14.03 13.31
C PRO A 115 -23.86 12.56 13.49
N LYS A 116 -24.63 11.97 12.58
CA LYS A 116 -24.97 10.54 12.60
C LYS A 116 -24.07 9.71 11.70
N THR A 117 -23.52 10.33 10.66
CA THR A 117 -22.71 9.62 9.65
C THR A 117 -21.27 10.09 9.62
N CYS A 118 -20.97 11.23 10.26
CA CYS A 118 -19.68 11.91 10.30
C CYS A 118 -19.16 12.26 8.91
N MET A 119 -20.12 12.44 7.99
CA MET A 119 -19.91 12.85 6.59
C MET A 119 -20.47 14.26 6.39
N CYS A 120 -19.99 14.91 5.34
CA CYS A 120 -20.49 16.21 4.92
C CYS A 120 -21.77 16.08 4.10
N THR A 121 -22.76 16.90 4.43
CA THR A 121 -24.03 17.01 3.69
C THR A 121 -24.29 18.46 3.32
N PRO A 122 -25.02 18.77 2.23
CA PRO A 122 -25.36 20.14 1.88
C PRO A 122 -26.07 20.85 3.03
N ALA A 123 -25.67 22.09 3.31
CA ALA A 123 -26.33 22.93 4.31
C ALA A 123 -27.78 23.21 3.91
N LYS A 124 -28.70 23.23 4.88
CA LYS A 124 -30.15 23.25 4.63
C LYS A 124 -30.66 24.55 3.97
N ASP A 125 -29.85 25.60 3.97
CA ASP A 125 -30.24 26.94 3.53
C ASP A 125 -29.53 27.40 2.23
N VAL A 126 -28.85 26.51 1.50
CA VAL A 126 -28.28 26.87 0.20
C VAL A 126 -29.38 26.84 -0.86
N ALA A 127 -29.96 28.02 -1.13
CA ALA A 127 -30.55 28.28 -2.43
C ALA A 127 -29.45 28.10 -3.47
N VAL A 128 -29.48 26.97 -4.17
CA VAL A 128 -28.60 26.69 -5.31
C VAL A 128 -28.77 27.83 -6.30
N GLY A 129 -27.76 28.71 -6.38
CA GLY A 129 -27.72 29.75 -7.40
C GLY A 129 -27.74 29.11 -8.78
N PRO A 130 -28.49 29.66 -9.75
CA PRO A 130 -28.46 29.15 -11.12
C PRO A 130 -27.10 29.51 -11.72
N GLY A 131 -26.16 28.57 -11.73
CA GLY A 131 -24.83 28.87 -12.25
C GLY A 131 -23.77 27.79 -12.14
N VAL A 132 -23.99 26.75 -11.33
CA VAL A 132 -23.27 25.49 -11.52
C VAL A 132 -24.32 24.50 -11.96
N SER A 133 -24.46 24.40 -13.28
CA SER A 133 -25.10 23.24 -13.89
C SER A 133 -24.47 22.03 -13.21
N SER A 134 -25.28 21.30 -12.46
CA SER A 134 -25.11 19.87 -12.30
C SER A 134 -25.08 19.30 -13.72
N GLU A 135 -23.93 19.40 -14.38
CA GLU A 135 -23.57 18.44 -15.40
C GLU A 135 -23.59 17.12 -14.66
N THR A 136 -24.73 16.46 -14.83
CA THR A 136 -24.80 15.06 -15.19
C THR A 136 -23.52 14.37 -14.76
N THR A 137 -23.58 13.67 -13.63
CA THR A 137 -22.87 12.40 -13.57
C THR A 137 -23.35 11.65 -14.82
N GLN A 138 -22.67 11.87 -15.95
CA GLN A 138 -22.46 10.82 -16.89
C GLN A 138 -21.79 9.78 -16.01
N GLU A 139 -22.63 8.89 -15.51
CA GLU A 139 -22.43 7.46 -15.63
C GLU A 139 -21.68 7.22 -16.95
N ASN A 140 -20.39 7.53 -16.95
CA ASN A 140 -19.44 6.77 -17.70
C ASN A 140 -19.57 5.44 -16.99
N LYS A 141 -20.53 4.66 -17.48
CA LYS A 141 -20.76 3.28 -17.11
C LYS A 141 -19.50 2.59 -17.58
N THR A 142 -18.43 2.77 -16.82
CA THR A 142 -17.31 1.85 -16.77
C THR A 142 -18.02 0.53 -16.65
N GLU A 143 -17.98 -0.27 -17.72
CA GLU A 143 -18.68 -1.54 -17.76
C GLU A 143 -18.36 -2.23 -16.44
N GLU A 144 -19.39 -2.52 -15.65
CA GLU A 144 -19.28 -3.20 -14.36
C GLU A 144 -18.43 -4.43 -14.60
N LYS A 145 -17.17 -4.36 -14.21
CA LYS A 145 -16.17 -5.33 -14.64
C LYS A 145 -15.40 -5.77 -13.44
N CYS A 146 -15.96 -6.83 -12.86
CA CYS A 146 -15.28 -7.61 -11.87
C CYS A 146 -13.83 -7.91 -12.28
N GLY A 147 -12.90 -7.52 -11.43
CA GLY A 147 -11.46 -7.61 -11.65
C GLY A 147 -10.77 -6.26 -11.91
N ASN A 148 -11.48 -5.14 -11.95
CA ASN A 148 -10.89 -3.82 -12.25
C ASN A 148 -10.23 -3.14 -11.03
N ARG A 149 -10.36 -3.76 -9.85
CA ARG A 149 -9.87 -3.33 -8.51
C ARG A 149 -10.61 -2.15 -7.91
N GLU A 150 -11.72 -1.75 -8.50
CA GLU A 150 -12.64 -0.73 -8.01
C GLU A 150 -13.94 -1.41 -7.59
N LEU A 151 -14.65 -0.87 -6.59
CA LEU A 151 -15.90 -1.47 -6.14
C LEU A 151 -17.04 -0.85 -6.95
N ASP A 152 -17.51 -1.56 -7.97
CA ASP A 152 -18.57 -1.07 -8.85
C ASP A 152 -19.97 -1.24 -8.23
N ALA A 153 -20.96 -0.58 -8.83
CA ALA A 153 -22.36 -0.74 -8.43
C ALA A 153 -22.81 -2.20 -8.57
N GLY A 154 -23.38 -2.77 -7.51
CA GLY A 154 -23.87 -4.15 -7.50
C GLY A 154 -22.85 -5.19 -7.04
N GLU A 155 -21.56 -4.88 -7.07
CA GLU A 155 -20.50 -5.74 -6.58
C GLU A 155 -20.42 -5.74 -5.04
N LYS A 156 -20.00 -6.87 -4.47
CA LYS A 156 -19.76 -6.98 -3.01
C LYS A 156 -18.28 -6.92 -2.66
N CYS A 157 -17.43 -7.13 -3.66
CA CYS A 157 -15.99 -7.15 -3.56
C CYS A 157 -15.41 -7.06 -4.97
N ASP A 158 -14.19 -6.56 -5.11
CA ASP A 158 -13.41 -6.60 -6.35
C ASP A 158 -11.92 -6.54 -5.97
N PRO A 159 -10.99 -7.26 -6.62
CA PRO A 159 -11.16 -8.26 -7.67
C PRO A 159 -11.39 -9.66 -7.08
N PRO A 160 -11.55 -10.67 -7.92
CA PRO A 160 -11.67 -12.06 -7.48
C PRO A 160 -10.51 -12.52 -6.60
N GLY A 161 -10.79 -13.43 -5.66
CA GLY A 161 -9.82 -14.02 -4.74
C GLY A 161 -9.50 -13.21 -3.49
N ARG A 162 -10.01 -11.96 -3.37
CA ARG A 162 -9.88 -11.16 -2.15
C ARG A 162 -10.76 -11.73 -1.04
N THR A 163 -10.40 -11.50 0.22
CA THR A 163 -11.33 -11.74 1.33
C THR A 163 -12.41 -10.68 1.34
N CYS A 164 -13.64 -11.10 1.60
CA CYS A 164 -14.81 -10.22 1.65
C CYS A 164 -15.68 -10.60 2.86
N TYR A 165 -16.76 -9.84 3.11
CA TYR A 165 -17.70 -10.15 4.17
C TYR A 165 -19.12 -10.25 3.63
N TYR A 166 -19.86 -11.23 4.11
CA TYR A 166 -21.28 -11.42 3.82
C TYR A 166 -22.06 -11.59 5.14
N GLU A 167 -23.36 -11.35 5.08
CA GLU A 167 -24.26 -11.58 6.22
C GLU A 167 -24.94 -12.93 6.07
N ASP A 168 -24.83 -13.76 7.09
CA ASP A 168 -25.53 -15.05 7.19
C ASP A 168 -26.23 -15.12 8.54
N LYS A 169 -27.57 -15.12 8.53
CA LYS A 169 -28.43 -15.13 9.72
C LYS A 169 -28.12 -13.99 10.71
N GLY A 170 -27.78 -12.80 10.18
CA GLY A 170 -27.45 -11.62 10.99
C GLY A 170 -26.03 -11.61 11.56
N GLU A 171 -25.22 -12.62 11.26
CA GLU A 171 -23.80 -12.66 11.61
C GLU A 171 -22.96 -12.31 10.38
N ARG A 172 -21.98 -11.42 10.58
CA ARG A 172 -21.01 -11.06 9.55
C ARG A 172 -19.94 -12.15 9.46
N LYS A 173 -19.91 -12.87 8.35
CA LYS A 173 -18.95 -13.96 8.09
C LYS A 173 -17.96 -13.57 7.01
N GLN A 174 -16.77 -14.16 7.06
CA GLN A 174 -15.74 -13.96 6.06
C GLN A 174 -15.99 -14.89 4.86
N GLY A 175 -15.86 -14.35 3.66
CA GLY A 175 -15.96 -15.06 2.40
C GLY A 175 -14.76 -14.82 1.50
N LEU A 176 -14.81 -15.40 0.30
CA LEU A 176 -13.86 -15.14 -0.78
C LEU A 176 -14.61 -14.48 -1.94
N CYS A 177 -13.98 -13.48 -2.54
CA CYS A 177 -14.54 -12.80 -3.69
C CYS A 177 -14.52 -13.73 -4.90
N SER A 178 -15.68 -13.98 -5.48
CA SER A 178 -15.83 -14.81 -6.68
C SER A 178 -15.32 -14.10 -7.93
N ASP A 179 -15.28 -14.82 -9.04
CA ASP A 179 -15.06 -14.28 -10.40
C ASP A 179 -16.21 -13.39 -10.90
N THR A 180 -17.33 -13.39 -10.18
CA THR A 180 -18.51 -12.53 -10.41
C THR A 180 -18.61 -11.38 -9.41
N CYS A 181 -17.58 -11.16 -8.58
CA CYS A 181 -17.52 -10.09 -7.59
C CYS A 181 -18.64 -10.17 -6.53
N ALA A 182 -19.14 -11.39 -6.34
CA ALA A 182 -19.96 -11.78 -5.20
C ALA A 182 -19.06 -12.24 -4.05
N CYS A 183 -19.54 -12.06 -2.83
CA CYS A 183 -18.83 -12.57 -1.66
C CYS A 183 -19.32 -13.98 -1.33
N ASP A 184 -18.61 -14.98 -1.82
CA ASP A 184 -18.96 -16.38 -1.61
C ASP A 184 -18.48 -16.88 -0.26
N LYS A 185 -19.25 -17.79 0.32
CA LYS A 185 -18.83 -18.50 1.54
C LYS A 185 -17.52 -19.24 1.26
N LEU A 186 -16.51 -19.00 2.10
CA LEU A 186 -15.29 -19.80 2.07
C LEU A 186 -15.68 -21.28 2.18
N PRO A 187 -15.15 -22.16 1.31
CA PRO A 187 -15.36 -23.59 1.47
C PRO A 187 -14.91 -23.92 2.88
N GLU A 188 -15.80 -24.56 3.64
CA GLU A 188 -15.50 -25.11 4.95
C GLU A 188 -14.45 -26.19 4.68
N ALA A 189 -13.18 -25.78 4.65
CA ALA A 189 -12.07 -26.66 4.40
C ALA A 189 -12.25 -27.83 5.35
N GLU A 190 -12.33 -29.03 4.78
CA GLU A 190 -12.51 -30.30 5.47
C GLU A 190 -11.76 -30.21 6.80
N GLN A 191 -12.51 -30.01 7.89
CA GLN A 191 -11.95 -30.02 9.23
C GLN A 191 -11.25 -31.35 9.33
N SER A 192 -9.91 -31.29 9.27
CA SER A 192 -9.06 -32.43 9.52
C SER A 192 -9.52 -33.00 10.84
N THR A 193 -10.12 -34.18 10.75
CA THR A 193 -10.26 -35.08 11.88
C THR A 193 -8.90 -35.09 12.59
N PRO A 194 -8.85 -34.81 13.89
CA PRO A 194 -7.59 -34.89 14.61
C PRO A 194 -7.00 -36.29 14.39
N PRO A 195 -5.70 -36.42 14.05
CA PRO A 195 -5.08 -37.72 13.92
C PRO A 195 -5.29 -38.50 15.23
N PRO A 196 -5.57 -39.81 15.16
CA PRO A 196 -5.91 -40.60 16.34
C PRO A 196 -4.82 -40.47 17.40
N THR A 197 -5.24 -40.01 18.59
CA THR A 197 -4.43 -39.88 19.79
C THR A 197 -3.59 -41.14 20.00
N ALA A 198 -2.27 -41.01 19.84
CA ALA A 198 -1.34 -42.07 20.20
C ALA A 198 -1.44 -42.34 21.72
N PRO A 199 -1.45 -43.62 22.15
CA PRO A 199 -1.58 -43.97 23.55
C PRO A 199 -0.42 -43.41 24.40
N ALA A 200 -0.79 -42.84 25.54
CA ALA A 200 0.08 -42.19 26.50
C ALA A 200 1.25 -43.08 26.93
N ALA A 201 2.47 -42.53 26.84
CA ALA A 201 3.67 -43.11 27.42
C ALA A 201 3.66 -42.91 28.96
N PRO A 202 4.22 -43.87 29.74
CA PRO A 202 4.24 -43.81 31.20
C PRO A 202 5.17 -42.72 31.76
N PRO A 203 4.97 -42.30 33.02
CA PRO A 203 5.68 -41.16 33.62
C PRO A 203 7.15 -41.49 33.84
N SER A 204 8.03 -40.64 33.32
CA SER A 204 9.47 -40.69 33.59
C SER A 204 9.80 -39.81 34.79
N GLU A 205 10.65 -40.34 35.67
CA GLU A 205 11.12 -39.79 36.95
C GLU A 205 11.80 -38.40 36.85
N PRO A 206 11.91 -37.65 37.97
CA PRO A 206 12.48 -36.31 37.95
C PRO A 206 14.02 -36.38 37.92
N VAL A 207 14.61 -35.97 36.78
CA VAL A 207 16.06 -35.78 36.65
C VAL A 207 16.42 -34.36 37.10
N THR A 208 17.05 -34.27 38.27
CA THR A 208 17.68 -33.07 38.80
C THR A 208 18.80 -32.61 37.85
N SER A 209 18.66 -31.42 37.27
CA SER A 209 19.66 -30.80 36.39
C SER A 209 20.72 -30.03 37.21
N PRO A 210 22.01 -30.06 36.84
CA PRO A 210 23.05 -29.23 37.45
C PRO A 210 23.00 -27.77 36.95
N PRO A 211 23.66 -26.82 37.65
CA PRO A 211 23.61 -25.40 37.30
C PRO A 211 24.33 -25.10 35.98
N ALA A 212 23.73 -24.23 35.19
CA ALA A 212 24.20 -23.78 33.89
C ALA A 212 25.51 -22.97 34.00
N GLU A 213 26.60 -23.50 33.45
CA GLU A 213 27.78 -22.71 33.13
C GLU A 213 27.48 -21.78 31.95
N THR A 214 27.78 -20.50 32.14
CA THR A 214 27.65 -19.46 31.12
C THR A 214 28.79 -19.61 30.11
N PRO A 215 28.53 -19.79 28.80
CA PRO A 215 29.59 -19.87 27.80
C PRO A 215 30.27 -18.50 27.62
N PRO A 216 31.59 -18.46 27.36
CA PRO A 216 32.31 -17.22 27.14
C PRO A 216 31.86 -16.52 25.83
N PRO A 217 31.95 -15.19 25.77
CA PRO A 217 31.51 -14.42 24.61
C PRO A 217 32.32 -14.80 23.36
N ALA A 218 31.61 -15.10 22.28
CA ALA A 218 32.21 -15.39 20.99
C ALA A 218 33.06 -14.20 20.50
N PRO A 219 34.24 -14.44 19.89
CA PRO A 219 35.10 -13.38 19.41
C PRO A 219 34.41 -12.61 18.28
N ALA A 220 34.38 -11.28 18.41
CA ALA A 220 33.87 -10.36 17.41
C ALA A 220 34.56 -10.59 16.06
N GLN A 221 33.81 -11.07 15.07
CA GLN A 221 34.30 -11.16 13.70
C GLN A 221 34.42 -9.76 13.11
N GLN A 222 35.64 -9.21 13.07
CA GLN A 222 35.95 -8.02 12.29
C GLN A 222 35.81 -8.35 10.80
N THR A 223 34.71 -7.88 10.20
CA THR A 223 34.51 -7.95 8.76
C THR A 223 35.51 -7.01 8.08
N GLN A 224 36.62 -7.56 7.59
CA GLN A 224 37.60 -6.83 6.79
C GLN A 224 36.95 -6.40 5.46
N ARG A 225 36.38 -5.19 5.43
CA ARG A 225 35.83 -4.60 4.20
C ARG A 225 37.00 -4.25 3.28
N SER A 226 37.16 -5.01 2.21
CA SER A 226 38.17 -4.75 1.18
C SER A 226 38.00 -3.34 0.60
N PRO A 227 39.04 -2.48 0.62
CA PRO A 227 38.96 -1.10 0.14
C PRO A 227 38.60 -1.02 -1.34
N LEU A 228 38.84 -2.08 -2.10
CA LEU A 228 38.48 -2.19 -3.51
C LEU A 228 36.96 -2.08 -3.75
N ARG A 229 36.13 -2.59 -2.83
CA ARG A 229 34.66 -2.51 -2.96
C ARG A 229 34.14 -1.08 -2.75
N ILE A 230 34.79 -0.30 -1.90
CA ILE A 230 34.43 1.10 -1.65
C ILE A 230 34.76 1.96 -2.87
N VAL A 231 35.95 1.76 -3.45
CA VAL A 231 36.38 2.49 -4.65
C VAL A 231 35.47 2.17 -5.85
N LEU A 232 35.11 0.90 -6.04
CA LEU A 232 34.21 0.50 -7.12
C LEU A 232 32.79 1.10 -6.95
N GLY A 233 32.29 1.14 -5.72
CA GLY A 233 30.99 1.77 -5.41
C GLY A 233 30.96 3.26 -5.71
N LEU A 234 32.05 3.98 -5.41
CA LEU A 234 32.16 5.42 -5.71
C LEU A 234 32.20 5.70 -7.22
N ILE A 235 32.87 4.86 -8.00
CA ILE A 235 32.93 4.99 -9.46
C ILE A 235 31.54 4.79 -10.08
N ILE A 236 30.78 3.78 -9.60
CA ILE A 236 29.43 3.51 -10.09
C ILE A 236 28.50 4.69 -9.76
N LEU A 237 28.55 5.23 -8.53
CA LEU A 237 27.75 6.39 -8.14
C LEU A 237 28.05 7.63 -8.98
N ALA A 238 29.32 7.88 -9.29
CA ALA A 238 29.71 9.00 -10.16
C ALA A 238 29.18 8.83 -11.60
N ALA A 239 29.23 7.61 -12.15
CA ALA A 239 28.72 7.31 -13.48
C ALA A 239 27.18 7.47 -13.56
N VAL A 240 26.46 6.99 -12.54
CA VAL A 240 25.00 7.16 -12.45
C VAL A 240 24.63 8.63 -12.31
N GLY A 241 25.31 9.38 -11.46
CA GLY A 241 25.09 10.82 -11.30
C GLY A 241 25.30 11.59 -12.60
N PHE A 242 26.34 11.24 -13.38
CA PHE A 242 26.59 11.84 -14.70
C PHE A 242 25.47 11.52 -15.71
N LEU A 243 24.98 10.28 -15.74
CA LEU A 243 23.84 9.90 -16.60
C LEU A 243 22.56 10.66 -16.23
N VAL A 244 22.23 10.76 -14.95
CA VAL A 244 21.06 11.53 -14.48
C VAL A 244 21.21 13.01 -14.84
N TYR A 245 22.39 13.60 -14.64
CA TYR A 245 22.67 14.99 -15.00
C TYR A 245 22.51 15.26 -16.50
N THR A 246 23.01 14.37 -17.36
CA THR A 246 22.87 14.54 -18.81
C THR A 246 21.43 14.36 -19.28
N PHE A 247 20.67 13.47 -18.65
CA PHE A 247 19.25 13.24 -18.99
C PHE A 247 18.37 14.43 -18.58
N THR A 248 18.54 14.94 -17.36
CA THR A 248 17.82 16.12 -16.86
C THR A 248 18.13 17.37 -17.67
N LYS A 249 19.40 17.59 -18.04
CA LYS A 249 19.79 18.69 -18.93
C LYS A 249 19.20 18.60 -20.34
N LYS A 250 18.89 17.38 -20.83
CA LYS A 250 18.23 17.18 -22.13
C LYS A 250 16.74 17.48 -22.05
N GLN A 251 16.08 17.06 -20.97
CA GLN A 251 14.66 17.39 -20.70
C GLN A 251 14.44 18.90 -20.59
N GLN A 252 15.35 19.61 -19.92
CA GLN A 252 15.22 21.06 -19.73
C GLN A 252 15.28 21.85 -21.05
N ARG A 253 16.03 21.38 -22.06
CA ARG A 253 16.03 22.01 -23.39
C ARG A 253 14.73 21.82 -24.18
N HIS A 254 13.90 20.84 -23.82
CA HIS A 254 12.61 20.61 -24.49
C HIS A 254 11.45 21.37 -23.85
N SER A 255 11.64 21.91 -22.64
CA SER A 255 10.55 22.56 -21.88
C SER A 255 10.50 24.09 -22.04
N ASP A 256 11.48 24.70 -22.71
CA ASP A 256 11.65 26.15 -22.69
C ASP A 256 10.89 26.94 -23.78
N ASN A 257 10.14 26.33 -24.72
CA ASN A 257 9.18 27.12 -25.51
C ASN A 257 8.08 26.32 -26.25
N PRO A 258 7.01 25.86 -25.58
CA PRO A 258 5.84 25.27 -26.26
C PRO A 258 4.94 26.30 -26.96
N LEU A 259 5.16 27.61 -26.75
CA LEU A 259 4.35 28.68 -27.35
C LEU A 259 4.78 29.02 -28.79
N ASP A 260 6.06 28.86 -29.14
CA ASP A 260 6.54 29.14 -30.51
C ASP A 260 6.05 28.09 -31.53
N GLU A 261 5.80 26.85 -31.11
CA GLU A 261 5.35 25.80 -32.04
C GLU A 261 3.87 25.93 -32.43
N MET A 262 3.03 26.50 -31.57
CA MET A 262 1.60 26.68 -31.90
C MET A 262 1.34 27.90 -32.80
N GLU A 263 2.19 28.92 -32.74
CA GLU A 263 2.06 30.11 -33.60
C GLU A 263 2.46 29.81 -35.06
N GLN A 264 3.32 28.80 -35.27
CA GLN A 264 3.74 28.38 -36.62
C GLN A 264 2.64 27.58 -37.33
N THR A 265 1.90 26.71 -36.63
CA THR A 265 0.82 25.90 -37.21
C THR A 265 -0.40 26.72 -37.59
N GLU A 266 -0.73 27.77 -36.85
CA GLU A 266 -1.88 28.65 -37.16
C GLU A 266 -1.63 29.53 -38.40
N LYS A 267 -0.37 29.72 -38.78
CA LYS A 267 0.00 30.52 -39.96
C LYS A 267 -0.07 29.72 -41.26
N ASP A 268 0.29 28.43 -41.20
CA ASP A 268 0.25 27.53 -42.35
C ASP A 268 -1.18 27.14 -42.75
N GLU A 269 -2.15 27.12 -41.80
CA GLU A 269 -3.56 26.87 -42.13
C GLU A 269 -4.29 28.06 -42.77
N ARG A 270 -3.72 29.27 -42.76
CA ARG A 270 -4.33 30.45 -43.42
C ARG A 270 -3.86 30.65 -44.87
N GLU A 271 -2.87 29.90 -45.33
CA GLU A 271 -2.36 29.98 -46.71
C GLU A 271 -2.90 28.87 -47.65
N PHE A 272 -3.82 28.02 -47.18
CA PHE A 272 -4.58 27.05 -47.98
C PHE A 272 -6.07 27.41 -48.05
#